data_AF-A0A1Q4X8X3-F1
#
_entry.id   AF-A0A1Q4X8X3-F1
#
_cell.length_a   1.000
_cell.length_b   1.000
_cell.length_c   1.000
_cell.angle_alpha   90.00
_cell.angle_beta   90.00
_cell.angle_gamma   90.00
#
_symmetry.space_group_name_H-M   'P 1'
#
loop_
_entity.id
_entity.type
_entity.pdbx_description
1 polymer ?
#
loop_
_entity_poly.entity_id
_entity_poly.type
_entity_poly.pdbx_seq_one_letter_code
_entity_poly.pdbx_strand_id
1 'polypeptide(L)'
;MAVVLLSNIGRLWTGNELLTKAALLMDDDRVAWLGPAAELPQRIPGVVEDLTDVDDVVNIGGGMITPGLVDAHCHPVYAGDRYAEVNMWAKGASKGDIFAAGGGVSTTVTITRGTDPWTLCNAVRERLRHWVLTGSTTVEAKTGYHLTRDGELADVRLLRSLEEEPGMPRLHVTFFPAHGVPPEFFGRPREYVATAASWLSDAALAGADGVDVYCDNQQFTTEDAHMLLGVGQSVGLRTTLHACSRPRHGAVRMATEMGCSSVDLLHETDEEDVLALAATRTPVVACPTTSLHERRTPPVRTLLDHGVPIGLGTDHNPGQSGTMSMPLVISLAISMFEMTVQEALHAATVGSARALGLGDRGVLAPGSLADLVQWDADHEGAFAWSMGLNTLRVWQGGRTIR
;
A
#
# COMPACT_ATOMS: atom_id res chain seq x y z
N MET A 1 -21.25 -7.70 19.19
CA MET A 1 -22.28 -8.08 18.23
C MET A 1 -23.18 -6.89 18.06
N ALA A 2 -22.80 -6.04 17.11
CA ALA A 2 -23.61 -4.97 16.55
C ALA A 2 -23.89 -5.32 15.09
N VAL A 3 -25.16 -5.42 14.73
CA VAL A 3 -25.63 -5.73 13.40
C VAL A 3 -26.11 -4.45 12.73
N VAL A 4 -25.46 -4.05 11.63
CA VAL A 4 -25.72 -2.77 10.96
C VAL A 4 -26.15 -3.01 9.51
N LEU A 5 -27.28 -2.43 9.12
CA LEU A 5 -27.78 -2.45 7.74
C LEU A 5 -27.41 -1.16 7.01
N LEU A 6 -26.57 -1.25 5.98
CA LEU A 6 -26.41 -0.20 4.98
C LEU A 6 -27.49 -0.35 3.90
N SER A 7 -28.42 0.59 3.86
CA SER A 7 -29.57 0.60 2.94
C SER A 7 -29.42 1.67 1.85
N ASN A 8 -30.18 1.51 0.76
CA ASN A 8 -30.26 2.50 -0.33
C ASN A 8 -28.88 2.84 -0.93
N ILE A 9 -28.07 1.81 -1.19
CA ILE A 9 -26.79 1.96 -1.90
C ILE A 9 -27.10 2.06 -3.39
N GLY A 10 -26.73 3.16 -4.03
CA GLY A 10 -26.97 3.32 -5.47
C GLY A 10 -26.06 2.42 -6.28
N ARG A 11 -24.77 2.43 -5.95
CA ARG A 11 -23.72 1.59 -6.54
C ARG A 11 -22.80 1.01 -5.49
N LEU A 12 -22.60 -0.30 -5.52
CA LEU A 12 -21.72 -1.02 -4.62
C LEU A 12 -20.66 -1.74 -5.44
N TRP A 13 -19.42 -1.24 -5.40
CA TRP A 13 -18.28 -1.98 -5.88
C TRP A 13 -17.88 -2.99 -4.81
N THR A 14 -17.81 -4.29 -5.15
CA THR A 14 -17.48 -5.35 -4.19
C THR A 14 -15.99 -5.67 -4.13
N GLY A 15 -15.17 -5.07 -5.01
CA GLY A 15 -13.80 -5.49 -5.29
C GLY A 15 -13.67 -6.27 -6.59
N ASN A 16 -14.74 -6.94 -7.04
CA ASN A 16 -14.75 -7.73 -8.27
C ASN A 16 -15.90 -7.40 -9.22
N GLU A 17 -17.03 -6.94 -8.69
CA GLU A 17 -18.21 -6.60 -9.48
C GLU A 17 -18.89 -5.33 -8.96
N LEU A 18 -19.74 -4.75 -9.81
CA LEU A 18 -20.54 -3.57 -9.50
C LEU A 18 -22.01 -3.97 -9.37
N LEU A 19 -22.56 -3.88 -8.16
CA LEU A 19 -23.98 -4.05 -7.90
C LEU A 19 -24.69 -2.69 -7.93
N THR A 20 -25.94 -2.66 -8.37
CA THR A 20 -26.78 -1.45 -8.36
C THR A 20 -28.00 -1.65 -7.47
N LYS A 21 -28.47 -0.58 -6.83
CA LYS A 21 -29.60 -0.63 -5.87
C LYS A 21 -29.37 -1.72 -4.82
N ALA A 22 -28.21 -1.67 -4.17
CA ALA A 22 -27.73 -2.69 -3.26
C ALA A 22 -28.09 -2.40 -1.80
N ALA A 23 -27.96 -3.43 -0.97
CA ALA A 23 -27.89 -3.32 0.47
C ALA A 23 -26.72 -4.19 0.98
N LEU A 24 -26.22 -3.85 2.17
CA LEU A 24 -25.13 -4.58 2.82
C LEU A 24 -25.42 -4.66 4.31
N LEU A 25 -25.18 -5.83 4.89
CA LEU A 25 -25.41 -6.13 6.30
C LEU A 25 -24.07 -6.50 6.92
N MET A 26 -23.69 -5.80 7.98
CA MET A 26 -22.47 -6.04 8.76
C MET A 26 -22.84 -6.69 10.07
N ASP A 27 -22.02 -7.64 10.53
CA ASP A 27 -22.08 -8.24 11.85
C ASP A 27 -20.71 -8.05 12.52
N ASP A 28 -20.69 -7.18 13.54
CA ASP A 28 -19.46 -6.67 14.15
C ASP A 28 -18.45 -6.18 13.11
N ASP A 29 -17.31 -6.85 12.97
CA ASP A 29 -16.19 -6.45 12.12
C ASP A 29 -16.24 -7.08 10.73
N ARG A 30 -17.32 -7.80 10.38
CA ARG A 30 -17.42 -8.56 9.13
C ARG A 30 -18.68 -8.22 8.33
N VAL A 31 -18.57 -8.43 7.03
CA VAL A 31 -19.72 -8.44 6.13
C VAL A 31 -20.49 -9.73 6.35
N ALA A 32 -21.76 -9.64 6.72
CA ALA A 32 -22.65 -10.81 6.87
C ALA A 32 -23.38 -11.13 5.57
N TRP A 33 -23.80 -10.11 4.83
CA TRP A 33 -24.51 -10.25 3.56
C TRP A 33 -24.36 -8.99 2.71
N LEU A 34 -24.38 -9.16 1.39
CA LEU A 34 -24.54 -8.07 0.43
C LEU A 34 -25.28 -8.58 -0.81
N GLY A 35 -25.99 -7.69 -1.49
CA GLY A 35 -26.70 -8.05 -2.71
C GLY A 35 -27.67 -6.96 -3.19
N PRO A 36 -28.47 -7.24 -4.23
CA PRO A 36 -29.57 -6.38 -4.62
C PRO A 36 -30.50 -6.14 -3.43
N ALA A 37 -30.89 -4.89 -3.16
CA ALA A 37 -31.73 -4.55 -2.00
C ALA A 37 -33.10 -5.26 -2.01
N ALA A 38 -33.60 -5.63 -3.19
CA ALA A 38 -34.83 -6.41 -3.35
C ALA A 38 -34.70 -7.86 -2.86
N GLU A 39 -33.47 -8.37 -2.70
CA GLU A 39 -33.15 -9.73 -2.26
C GLU A 39 -32.68 -9.77 -0.81
N LEU A 40 -32.75 -8.65 -0.09
CA LEU A 40 -32.34 -8.55 1.31
C LEU A 40 -33.10 -9.58 2.17
N PRO A 41 -32.42 -10.57 2.77
CA PRO A 41 -33.08 -11.62 3.52
C PRO A 41 -33.74 -11.05 4.78
N GLN A 42 -34.92 -11.59 5.13
CA GLN A 42 -35.61 -11.24 6.38
C GLN A 42 -34.95 -11.86 7.61
N ARG A 43 -34.07 -12.85 7.41
CA ARG A 43 -33.35 -13.57 8.46
C ARG A 43 -32.00 -14.06 7.92
N ILE A 44 -30.95 -13.92 8.73
CA ILE A 44 -29.64 -14.53 8.51
C ILE A 44 -29.29 -15.33 9.77
N PRO A 45 -29.40 -16.67 9.73
CA PRO A 45 -29.15 -17.51 10.92
C PRO A 45 -27.79 -17.23 11.56
N GLY A 46 -27.80 -16.99 12.87
CA GLY A 46 -26.60 -16.66 13.64
C GLY A 46 -26.15 -15.20 13.58
N VAL A 47 -26.80 -14.36 12.75
CA VAL A 47 -26.55 -12.92 12.65
C VAL A 47 -27.79 -12.14 13.07
N VAL A 48 -28.93 -12.35 12.42
CA VAL A 48 -30.19 -11.65 12.70
C VAL A 48 -31.39 -12.57 12.46
N GLU A 49 -32.26 -12.73 13.46
CA GLU A 49 -33.43 -13.63 13.39
C GLU A 49 -34.63 -12.98 12.68
N ASP A 50 -34.80 -11.67 12.83
CA ASP A 50 -35.72 -10.80 12.07
C ASP A 50 -34.99 -9.52 11.68
N LEU A 51 -34.97 -9.17 10.39
CA LEU A 51 -34.27 -7.99 9.86
C LEU A 51 -34.68 -6.67 10.54
N THR A 52 -35.87 -6.61 11.14
CA THR A 52 -36.31 -5.43 11.90
C THR A 52 -35.58 -5.25 13.23
N ASP A 53 -34.85 -6.27 13.70
CA ASP A 53 -34.09 -6.29 14.95
C ASP A 53 -32.60 -5.90 14.77
N VAL A 54 -32.20 -5.33 13.63
CA VAL A 54 -30.84 -4.78 13.47
C VAL A 54 -30.59 -3.61 14.43
N ASP A 55 -29.35 -3.48 14.91
CA ASP A 55 -28.98 -2.45 15.89
C ASP A 55 -28.95 -1.04 15.29
N ASP A 56 -28.60 -0.91 14.00
CA ASP A 56 -28.59 0.36 13.28
C ASP A 56 -28.93 0.20 11.80
N VAL A 57 -29.53 1.25 11.24
CA VAL A 57 -29.86 1.35 9.81
C VAL A 57 -29.28 2.64 9.25
N VAL A 58 -28.30 2.49 8.38
CA VAL A 58 -27.62 3.60 7.75
C VAL A 58 -28.11 3.75 6.31
N ASN A 59 -28.80 4.85 6.03
CA ASN A 59 -29.19 5.20 4.66
C ASN A 59 -27.99 5.82 3.91
N ILE A 60 -27.61 5.24 2.78
CA ILE A 60 -26.50 5.71 1.93
C ILE A 60 -26.95 6.78 0.92
N GLY A 61 -28.26 6.99 0.76
CA GLY A 61 -28.80 8.09 -0.03
C GLY A 61 -28.60 7.94 -1.54
N GLY A 62 -28.44 6.70 -2.04
CA GLY A 62 -28.16 6.44 -3.45
C GLY A 62 -26.70 6.65 -3.86
N GLY A 63 -25.80 6.92 -2.92
CA GLY A 63 -24.38 7.09 -3.18
C GLY A 63 -23.64 5.80 -3.51
N MET A 64 -22.34 5.94 -3.77
CA MET A 64 -21.42 4.85 -4.07
C MET A 64 -20.67 4.35 -2.83
N ILE A 65 -20.53 3.03 -2.72
CA ILE A 65 -19.71 2.35 -1.71
C ILE A 65 -18.66 1.46 -2.39
N THR A 66 -17.46 1.40 -1.83
CA THR A 66 -16.39 0.45 -2.17
C THR A 66 -15.89 -0.29 -0.92
N PRO A 67 -15.09 -1.36 -1.03
CA PRO A 67 -14.23 -1.74 0.08
C PRO A 67 -13.31 -0.58 0.46
N GLY A 68 -12.80 -0.60 1.68
CA GLY A 68 -11.66 0.24 2.08
C GLY A 68 -10.51 0.11 1.08
N LEU A 69 -9.95 1.25 0.67
CA LEU A 69 -8.79 1.23 -0.22
C LEU A 69 -7.58 0.69 0.53
N VAL A 70 -6.70 0.02 -0.21
CA VAL A 70 -5.44 -0.53 0.30
C VAL A 70 -4.29 0.15 -0.41
N ASP A 71 -3.50 0.92 0.33
CA ASP A 71 -2.23 1.42 -0.17
C ASP A 71 -1.15 0.36 0.07
N ALA A 72 -0.71 -0.31 -1.00
CA ALA A 72 0.22 -1.44 -0.88
C ALA A 72 1.70 -1.05 -0.85
N HIS A 73 2.03 0.25 -0.95
CA HIS A 73 3.42 0.67 -0.99
C HIS A 73 3.61 2.12 -0.55
N CYS A 74 4.14 2.34 0.66
CA CYS A 74 4.53 3.67 1.11
C CYS A 74 5.61 3.68 2.22
N HIS A 75 6.22 4.85 2.44
CA HIS A 75 7.34 5.08 3.36
C HIS A 75 7.00 6.21 4.36
N PRO A 76 6.11 5.98 5.35
CA PRO A 76 5.59 7.05 6.18
C PRO A 76 6.56 7.50 7.29
N VAL A 77 7.56 6.68 7.62
CA VAL A 77 8.45 6.89 8.78
C VAL A 77 9.71 7.67 8.42
N TYR A 78 9.58 8.99 8.36
CA TYR A 78 10.70 9.91 8.18
C TYR A 78 10.47 11.26 8.87
N ALA A 79 11.57 11.97 9.11
CA ALA A 79 11.55 13.37 9.54
C ALA A 79 12.08 14.30 8.45
N GLY A 80 11.68 15.59 8.55
CA GLY A 80 12.02 16.62 7.57
C GLY A 80 11.29 16.48 6.24
N ASP A 81 11.78 17.19 5.24
CA ASP A 81 11.29 17.20 3.86
C ASP A 81 12.47 17.30 2.88
N ARG A 82 12.17 17.13 1.58
CA ARG A 82 13.14 17.36 0.49
C ARG A 82 12.60 18.39 -0.52
N TYR A 83 11.83 19.38 -0.07
CA TYR A 83 11.19 20.35 -0.95
C TYR A 83 12.20 21.19 -1.73
N ALA A 84 13.36 21.48 -1.14
CA ALA A 84 14.45 22.16 -1.84
C ALA A 84 14.90 21.37 -3.07
N GLU A 85 15.00 20.04 -2.95
CA GLU A 85 15.39 19.16 -4.04
C GLU A 85 14.30 19.04 -5.11
N VAL A 86 13.04 18.94 -4.69
CA VAL A 86 11.89 18.98 -5.61
C VAL A 86 11.88 20.28 -6.42
N ASN A 87 12.22 21.42 -5.80
CA ASN A 87 12.35 22.69 -6.49
C ASN A 87 13.55 22.73 -7.45
N MET A 88 14.68 22.09 -7.10
CA MET A 88 15.82 21.94 -8.01
C MET A 88 15.45 21.10 -9.24
N TRP A 89 14.77 19.99 -9.03
CA TRP A 89 14.22 19.15 -10.10
C TRP A 89 13.27 19.91 -11.01
N ALA A 90 12.34 20.70 -10.45
CA ALA A 90 11.42 21.52 -11.21
C ALA A 90 12.14 22.56 -12.10
N LYS A 91 13.35 22.97 -11.71
CA LYS A 91 14.24 23.84 -12.49
C LYS A 91 15.14 23.10 -13.48
N GLY A 92 15.01 21.77 -13.57
CA GLY A 92 15.77 20.93 -14.50
C GLY A 92 17.12 20.44 -13.99
N ALA A 93 17.41 20.51 -12.68
CA ALA A 93 18.62 19.94 -12.10
C ALA A 93 18.67 18.41 -12.29
N SER A 94 19.87 17.87 -12.52
CA SER A 94 20.08 16.42 -12.62
C SER A 94 20.16 15.75 -11.23
N LYS A 95 20.03 14.41 -11.18
CA LYS A 95 20.30 13.61 -9.95
C LYS A 95 21.69 13.95 -9.37
N GLY A 96 22.68 14.17 -10.22
CA GLY A 96 24.04 14.54 -9.82
C GLY A 96 24.14 15.94 -9.19
N ASP A 97 23.44 16.94 -9.74
CA ASP A 97 23.41 18.30 -9.20
C ASP A 97 22.79 18.35 -7.81
N ILE A 98 21.71 17.58 -7.61
CA ILE A 98 21.00 17.49 -6.34
C ILE A 98 21.86 16.79 -5.29
N PHE A 99 22.50 15.69 -5.67
CA PHE A 99 23.44 14.99 -4.79
C PHE A 99 24.62 15.90 -4.40
N ALA A 100 25.18 16.66 -5.36
CA ALA A 100 26.26 17.62 -5.10
C ALA A 100 25.82 18.77 -4.16
N ALA A 101 24.53 19.12 -4.16
CA ALA A 101 23.95 20.09 -3.23
C ALA A 101 23.63 19.50 -1.84
N GLY A 102 24.00 18.25 -1.57
CA GLY A 102 23.73 17.57 -0.30
C GLY A 102 22.30 17.06 -0.17
N GLY A 103 21.58 16.90 -1.29
CA GLY A 103 20.30 16.20 -1.34
C GLY A 103 20.47 14.68 -1.43
N GLY A 104 19.36 13.95 -1.35
CA GLY A 104 19.37 12.49 -1.46
C GLY A 104 18.69 11.79 -0.29
N VAL A 105 18.61 10.46 -0.40
CA VAL A 105 18.13 9.59 0.70
C VAL A 105 18.97 9.75 1.96
N SER A 106 20.28 10.01 1.82
CA SER A 106 21.19 10.26 2.94
C SER A 106 20.77 11.46 3.80
N THR A 107 20.15 12.48 3.18
CA THR A 107 19.62 13.66 3.89
C THR A 107 18.46 13.27 4.78
N THR A 108 17.51 12.50 4.25
CA THR A 108 16.39 11.95 5.04
C THR A 108 16.89 11.05 6.16
N VAL A 109 17.89 10.20 5.92
CA VAL A 109 18.47 9.33 6.95
C VAL A 109 19.10 10.17 8.07
N THR A 110 19.87 11.19 7.71
CA THR A 110 20.54 12.07 8.68
C THR A 110 19.51 12.80 9.55
N ILE A 111 18.48 13.39 8.94
CA ILE A 111 17.44 14.12 9.67
C ILE A 111 16.62 13.18 10.54
N THR A 112 16.23 12.01 10.02
CA THR A 112 15.43 11.03 10.76
C THR A 112 16.18 10.50 11.98
N ARG A 113 17.45 10.08 11.83
CA ARG A 113 18.30 9.66 12.96
C ARG A 113 18.51 10.75 14.01
N GLY A 114 18.51 12.02 13.61
CA GLY A 114 18.72 13.17 14.49
C GLY A 114 17.44 13.73 15.13
N THR A 115 16.27 13.26 14.71
CA THR A 115 14.97 13.73 15.22
C THR A 115 14.61 12.97 16.49
N ASP A 116 14.07 13.67 17.49
CA ASP A 116 13.62 12.98 18.69
C ASP A 116 12.42 12.05 18.40
N PRO A 117 12.30 10.90 19.08
CA PRO A 117 11.27 9.91 18.78
C PRO A 117 9.83 10.44 18.87
N TRP A 118 9.56 11.41 19.74
CA TRP A 118 8.22 11.96 19.91
C TRP A 118 7.82 12.83 18.71
N THR A 119 8.72 13.68 18.23
CA THR A 119 8.50 14.49 17.03
C THR A 119 8.30 13.60 15.80
N LEU A 120 9.11 12.56 15.63
CA LEU A 120 8.94 11.59 14.53
C LEU A 120 7.57 10.90 14.63
N CYS A 121 7.20 10.36 15.80
CA CYS A 121 5.92 9.71 16.04
C CYS A 121 4.73 10.62 15.69
N ASN A 122 4.76 11.89 16.12
CA ASN A 122 3.70 12.84 15.79
C ASN A 122 3.58 13.08 14.28
N ALA A 123 4.71 13.24 13.57
CA ALA A 123 4.70 13.43 12.13
C ALA A 123 4.13 12.19 11.40
N VAL A 124 4.53 10.98 11.81
CA VAL A 124 3.99 9.73 11.23
C VAL A 124 2.49 9.61 11.50
N ARG A 125 2.04 9.90 12.74
CA ARG A 125 0.62 9.88 13.11
C ARG A 125 -0.22 10.79 12.22
N GLU A 126 0.23 12.03 12.01
CA GLU A 126 -0.49 12.98 11.16
C GLU A 126 -0.57 12.48 9.71
N ARG A 127 0.53 11.93 9.16
CA ARG A 127 0.50 11.31 7.83
C ARG A 127 -0.50 10.16 7.76
N LEU A 128 -0.45 9.20 8.69
CA LEU A 128 -1.37 8.05 8.75
C LEU A 128 -2.85 8.47 8.77
N ARG A 129 -3.19 9.55 9.47
CA ARG A 129 -4.55 10.14 9.45
C ARG A 129 -5.00 10.56 8.05
N HIS A 130 -4.11 11.11 7.24
CA HIS A 130 -4.46 11.53 5.88
C HIS A 130 -4.87 10.37 4.97
N TRP A 131 -4.30 9.18 5.16
CA TRP A 131 -4.75 7.99 4.42
C TRP A 131 -6.20 7.62 4.72
N VAL A 132 -6.61 7.69 5.99
CA VAL A 132 -8.01 7.46 6.39
C VAL A 132 -8.93 8.53 5.80
N LEU A 133 -8.51 9.80 5.84
CA LEU A 133 -9.28 10.91 5.24
C LEU A 133 -9.51 10.77 3.73
N THR A 134 -8.71 9.95 3.05
CA THR A 134 -8.83 9.68 1.61
C THR A 134 -9.34 8.27 1.31
N GLY A 135 -9.85 7.55 2.31
CA GLY A 135 -10.55 6.27 2.15
C GLY A 135 -9.67 5.03 2.20
N SER A 136 -8.40 5.16 2.61
CA SER A 136 -7.55 3.99 2.85
C SER A 136 -7.78 3.43 4.25
N THR A 137 -8.18 2.17 4.36
CA THR A 137 -8.36 1.48 5.66
C THR A 137 -7.20 0.56 6.00
N THR A 138 -6.38 0.22 5.02
CA THR A 138 -5.12 -0.52 5.17
C THR A 138 -4.00 0.18 4.42
N VAL A 139 -2.84 0.32 5.06
CA VAL A 139 -1.66 0.97 4.49
C VAL A 139 -0.45 0.08 4.77
N GLU A 140 0.34 -0.23 3.76
CA GLU A 140 1.68 -0.75 3.97
C GLU A 140 2.61 0.39 4.39
N ALA A 141 3.32 0.20 5.51
CA ALA A 141 4.22 1.18 6.07
C ALA A 141 5.63 0.61 6.16
N LYS A 142 6.51 1.06 5.28
CA LYS A 142 7.93 0.66 5.26
C LYS A 142 8.75 1.52 6.22
N THR A 143 9.72 0.88 6.88
CA THR A 143 10.83 1.56 7.57
C THR A 143 11.90 2.00 6.54
N GLY A 144 13.17 2.11 6.92
CA GLY A 144 14.27 2.27 5.95
C GLY A 144 14.91 3.66 5.89
N TYR A 145 14.60 4.54 6.84
CA TYR A 145 15.30 5.83 6.99
C TYR A 145 16.15 5.91 8.26
N HIS A 146 16.24 4.84 9.07
CA HIS A 146 17.23 4.73 10.13
C HIS A 146 18.46 3.95 9.69
N LEU A 147 18.32 2.86 8.93
CA LEU A 147 19.42 2.00 8.46
C LEU A 147 20.36 1.52 9.60
N THR A 148 19.81 1.35 10.80
CA THR A 148 20.48 0.79 11.99
C THR A 148 19.51 -0.15 12.67
N ARG A 149 20.01 -1.19 13.33
CA ARG A 149 19.16 -2.17 14.03
C ARG A 149 18.16 -1.49 14.96
N ASP A 150 18.65 -0.69 15.90
CA ASP A 150 17.79 -0.18 16.97
C ASP A 150 16.81 0.88 16.46
N GLY A 151 17.21 1.70 15.50
CA GLY A 151 16.31 2.68 14.87
C GLY A 151 15.21 2.02 14.03
N GLU A 152 15.56 1.06 13.18
CA GLU A 152 14.57 0.36 12.34
C GLU A 152 13.60 -0.47 13.21
N LEU A 153 14.07 -1.11 14.28
CA LEU A 153 13.20 -1.81 15.23
C LEU A 153 12.34 -0.84 16.06
N ALA A 154 12.82 0.38 16.34
CA ALA A 154 12.02 1.41 16.98
C ALA A 154 10.88 1.87 16.05
N ASP A 155 11.13 2.00 14.75
CA ASP A 155 10.12 2.36 13.75
C ASP A 155 9.02 1.29 13.65
N VAL A 156 9.38 0.00 13.64
CA VAL A 156 8.40 -1.10 13.66
C VAL A 156 7.47 -0.98 14.88
N ARG A 157 8.04 -0.78 16.07
CA ARG A 157 7.26 -0.63 17.31
C ARG A 157 6.42 0.64 17.33
N LEU A 158 6.94 1.74 16.78
CA LEU A 158 6.23 3.00 16.62
C LEU A 158 4.99 2.79 15.74
N LEU A 159 5.13 2.14 14.58
CA LEU A 159 4.01 1.86 13.68
C LEU A 159 2.95 0.99 14.37
N ARG A 160 3.36 -0.07 15.08
CA ARG A 160 2.41 -0.92 15.85
C ARG A 160 1.68 -0.16 16.95
N SER A 161 2.38 0.71 17.67
CA SER A 161 1.74 1.56 18.67
C SER A 161 0.76 2.55 18.05
N LEU A 162 1.04 3.10 16.86
CA LEU A 162 0.12 4.00 16.18
C LEU A 162 -1.11 3.26 15.65
N GLU A 163 -0.96 2.05 15.11
CA GLU A 163 -2.08 1.23 14.61
C GLU A 163 -3.17 1.01 15.68
N GLU A 164 -2.80 0.95 16.95
CA GLU A 164 -3.73 0.80 18.08
C GLU A 164 -4.51 2.09 18.42
N GLU A 165 -4.11 3.25 17.89
CA GLU A 165 -4.79 4.52 18.17
C GLU A 165 -6.14 4.60 17.42
N PRO A 166 -7.18 5.19 18.04
CA PRO A 166 -8.47 5.38 17.39
C PRO A 166 -8.37 6.19 16.09
N GLY A 167 -9.00 5.69 15.03
CA GLY A 167 -9.06 6.36 13.73
C GLY A 167 -7.79 6.22 12.90
N MET A 168 -6.86 5.31 13.24
CA MET A 168 -5.74 4.95 12.39
C MET A 168 -6.11 3.85 11.38
N PRO A 169 -5.45 3.81 10.21
CA PRO A 169 -5.59 2.69 9.30
C PRO A 169 -4.91 1.43 9.89
N ARG A 170 -5.30 0.25 9.42
CA ARG A 170 -4.55 -0.98 9.68
C ARG A 170 -3.21 -0.89 8.96
N LEU A 171 -2.16 -1.40 9.58
CA LEU A 171 -0.80 -1.31 9.04
C LEU A 171 -0.29 -2.69 8.66
N HIS A 172 0.24 -2.78 7.44
CA HIS A 172 1.17 -3.83 7.05
C HIS A 172 2.58 -3.29 7.24
N VAL A 173 3.29 -3.72 8.29
CA VAL A 173 4.58 -3.12 8.64
C VAL A 173 5.71 -3.87 7.95
N THR A 174 6.41 -3.20 7.04
CA THR A 174 7.49 -3.80 6.24
C THR A 174 8.85 -3.28 6.72
N PHE A 175 9.68 -4.19 7.21
CA PHE A 175 11.03 -3.88 7.65
C PHE A 175 11.95 -3.69 6.44
N PHE A 176 12.49 -2.49 6.25
CA PHE A 176 13.19 -2.12 5.03
C PHE A 176 14.62 -1.59 5.27
N PRO A 177 15.52 -2.36 5.93
CA PRO A 177 16.87 -1.91 6.22
C PRO A 177 17.71 -1.76 4.95
N ALA A 178 17.42 -2.51 3.88
CA ALA A 178 18.14 -2.46 2.61
C ALA A 178 17.54 -1.44 1.63
N HIS A 179 17.13 -0.29 2.14
CA HIS A 179 16.71 0.87 1.33
C HIS A 179 17.93 1.63 0.78
N GLY A 180 19.01 1.71 1.56
CA GLY A 180 20.28 2.28 1.14
C GLY A 180 21.43 1.80 2.03
N VAL A 181 22.66 2.06 1.60
CA VAL A 181 23.86 1.73 2.39
C VAL A 181 24.17 2.87 3.36
N PRO A 182 24.15 2.64 4.68
CA PRO A 182 24.46 3.69 5.63
C PRO A 182 25.95 4.08 5.61
N PRO A 183 26.31 5.31 6.01
CA PRO A 183 27.69 5.82 5.89
C PRO A 183 28.76 4.94 6.55
N GLU A 184 28.43 4.26 7.65
CA GLU A 184 29.33 3.38 8.39
C GLU A 184 29.74 2.13 7.58
N PHE A 185 28.98 1.80 6.53
CA PHE A 185 29.22 0.69 5.61
C PHE A 185 29.60 1.16 4.21
N PHE A 186 30.09 2.40 4.04
CA PHE A 186 30.56 2.89 2.75
C PHE A 186 31.57 1.93 2.10
N GLY A 187 31.30 1.53 0.86
CA GLY A 187 32.12 0.56 0.11
C GLY A 187 31.98 -0.90 0.58
N ARG A 188 31.08 -1.19 1.52
CA ARG A 188 30.86 -2.53 2.11
C ARG A 188 29.37 -2.95 2.13
N PRO A 189 28.61 -2.81 1.01
CA PRO A 189 27.18 -3.11 0.97
C PRO A 189 26.87 -4.56 1.39
N ARG A 190 27.67 -5.53 0.96
CA ARG A 190 27.47 -6.95 1.30
C ARG A 190 27.65 -7.24 2.80
N GLU A 191 28.56 -6.53 3.48
CA GLU A 191 28.71 -6.64 4.93
C GLU A 191 27.50 -6.02 5.64
N TYR A 192 26.97 -4.92 5.12
CA TYR A 192 25.74 -4.31 5.62
C TYR A 192 24.55 -5.27 5.46
N VAL A 193 24.39 -5.91 4.29
CA VAL A 193 23.32 -6.88 4.03
C VAL A 193 23.38 -8.05 5.01
N ALA A 194 24.56 -8.63 5.23
CA ALA A 194 24.73 -9.71 6.20
C ALA A 194 24.39 -9.24 7.64
N THR A 195 24.76 -8.00 7.98
CA THR A 195 24.42 -7.40 9.27
C THR A 195 22.90 -7.19 9.39
N ALA A 196 22.26 -6.60 8.39
CA ALA A 196 20.82 -6.35 8.35
C ALA A 196 20.01 -7.65 8.39
N ALA A 197 20.47 -8.70 7.70
CA ALA A 197 19.84 -10.02 7.75
C ALA A 197 19.83 -10.60 9.18
N SER A 198 20.85 -10.33 9.99
CA SER A 198 20.88 -10.76 11.40
C SER A 198 19.80 -10.11 12.28
N TRP A 199 19.17 -9.03 11.81
CA TRP A 199 18.14 -8.30 12.56
C TRP A 199 16.73 -8.83 12.30
N LEU A 200 16.54 -9.67 11.27
CA LEU A 200 15.20 -10.05 10.79
C LEU A 200 14.39 -10.84 11.82
N SER A 201 15.04 -11.69 12.61
CA SER A 201 14.35 -12.37 13.72
C SER A 201 13.84 -11.37 14.77
N ASP A 202 14.60 -10.32 15.05
CA ASP A 202 14.17 -9.28 15.99
C ASP A 202 13.06 -8.41 15.40
N ALA A 203 13.10 -8.16 14.09
CA ALA A 203 12.06 -7.41 13.37
C ALA A 203 10.74 -8.16 13.39
N ALA A 204 10.74 -9.47 13.11
CA ALA A 204 9.57 -10.32 13.23
C ALA A 204 9.01 -10.31 14.66
N LEU A 205 9.87 -10.44 15.69
CA LEU A 205 9.44 -10.36 17.09
C LEU A 205 8.92 -8.98 17.50
N ALA A 206 9.44 -7.90 16.91
CA ALA A 206 8.96 -6.54 17.13
C ALA A 206 7.61 -6.26 16.45
N GLY A 207 7.20 -7.13 15.52
CA GLY A 207 5.91 -7.06 14.83
C GLY A 207 6.00 -6.62 13.38
N ALA A 208 7.11 -6.81 12.66
CA ALA A 208 7.10 -6.65 11.21
C ALA A 208 6.27 -7.77 10.54
N ASP A 209 5.48 -7.44 9.52
CA ASP A 209 4.75 -8.40 8.67
C ASP A 209 5.59 -8.87 7.48
N GLY A 210 6.48 -8.00 7.01
CA GLY A 210 7.26 -8.21 5.80
C GLY A 210 8.66 -7.62 5.88
N VAL A 211 9.42 -7.90 4.83
CA VAL A 211 10.75 -7.38 4.58
C VAL A 211 10.90 -7.01 3.10
N ASP A 212 11.63 -5.93 2.84
CA ASP A 212 11.89 -5.42 1.49
C ASP A 212 13.39 -5.19 1.25
N VAL A 213 13.78 -5.15 -0.02
CA VAL A 213 15.12 -4.81 -0.50
C VAL A 213 15.01 -3.94 -1.74
N TYR A 214 15.82 -2.88 -1.82
CA TYR A 214 15.94 -2.11 -3.05
C TYR A 214 16.99 -2.71 -3.97
N CYS A 215 16.58 -3.64 -4.82
CA CYS A 215 17.46 -4.29 -5.79
C CYS A 215 17.50 -3.49 -7.10
N ASP A 216 18.58 -3.67 -7.88
CA ASP A 216 18.81 -3.00 -9.17
C ASP A 216 18.99 -1.46 -9.05
N ASN A 217 19.37 -0.99 -7.86
CA ASN A 217 19.62 0.43 -7.57
C ASN A 217 21.11 0.82 -7.57
N GLN A 218 21.99 -0.07 -8.07
CA GLN A 218 23.46 0.02 -8.04
C GLN A 218 24.11 -0.13 -6.65
N GLN A 219 23.32 -0.27 -5.57
CA GLN A 219 23.81 -0.47 -4.21
C GLN A 219 23.68 -1.92 -3.75
N PHE A 220 22.56 -2.59 -4.07
CA PHE A 220 22.30 -3.98 -3.72
C PHE A 220 22.10 -4.84 -4.97
N THR A 221 22.74 -6.01 -4.99
CA THR A 221 22.61 -6.98 -6.09
C THR A 221 21.48 -7.97 -5.85
N THR A 222 21.18 -8.79 -6.86
CA THR A 222 20.22 -9.90 -6.73
C THR A 222 20.69 -10.95 -5.71
N GLU A 223 22.00 -11.18 -5.56
CA GLU A 223 22.52 -12.06 -4.51
C GLU A 223 22.35 -11.49 -3.10
N ASP A 224 22.53 -10.18 -2.95
CA ASP A 224 22.29 -9.48 -1.68
C ASP A 224 20.80 -9.56 -1.29
N ALA A 225 19.92 -9.27 -2.25
CA ALA A 225 18.48 -9.36 -2.06
C ALA A 225 18.04 -10.80 -1.73
N HIS A 226 18.51 -11.79 -2.50
CA HIS A 226 18.21 -13.20 -2.25
C HIS A 226 18.66 -13.65 -0.85
N MET A 227 19.84 -13.21 -0.39
CA MET A 227 20.31 -13.51 0.96
C MET A 227 19.36 -12.96 2.03
N LEU A 228 19.06 -11.67 1.96
CA LEU A 228 18.27 -10.99 3.00
C LEU A 228 16.82 -11.48 3.00
N LEU A 229 16.19 -11.54 1.82
CA LEU A 229 14.82 -12.02 1.67
C LEU A 229 14.69 -13.49 2.07
N GLY A 230 15.69 -14.33 1.77
CA GLY A 230 15.70 -15.74 2.18
C GLY A 230 15.72 -15.91 3.71
N VAL A 231 16.48 -15.08 4.42
CA VAL A 231 16.42 -15.04 5.90
C VAL A 231 15.03 -14.57 6.37
N GLY A 232 14.45 -13.56 5.71
CA GLY A 232 13.10 -13.07 5.98
C GLY A 232 12.04 -14.18 5.91
N GLN A 233 12.03 -14.95 4.83
CA GLN A 233 11.15 -16.11 4.67
C GLN A 233 11.36 -17.14 5.79
N SER A 234 12.62 -17.40 6.18
CA SER A 234 12.94 -18.37 7.23
C SER A 234 12.41 -18.00 8.62
N VAL A 235 12.16 -16.71 8.87
CA VAL A 235 11.57 -16.19 10.11
C VAL A 235 10.08 -15.84 9.97
N GLY A 236 9.46 -16.17 8.83
CA GLY A 236 8.03 -16.00 8.60
C GLY A 236 7.60 -14.62 8.10
N LEU A 237 8.54 -13.76 7.71
CA LEU A 237 8.22 -12.46 7.09
C LEU A 237 7.83 -12.65 5.62
N ARG A 238 6.83 -11.90 5.17
CA ARG A 238 6.55 -11.77 3.72
C ARG A 238 7.68 -11.02 3.03
N THR A 239 7.99 -11.39 1.81
CA THR A 239 9.07 -10.75 1.05
C THR A 239 8.51 -9.92 -0.09
N THR A 240 8.84 -8.63 -0.10
CA THR A 240 8.58 -7.72 -1.23
C THR A 240 9.91 -7.26 -1.80
N LEU A 241 9.89 -6.69 -3.00
CA LEU A 241 11.11 -6.20 -3.65
C LEU A 241 10.84 -4.96 -4.48
N HIS A 242 11.51 -3.85 -4.16
CA HIS A 242 11.68 -2.77 -5.15
C HIS A 242 12.63 -3.26 -6.23
N ALA A 243 12.12 -3.33 -7.47
CA ALA A 243 12.82 -4.00 -8.56
C ALA A 243 12.81 -3.19 -9.87
N CYS A 244 13.60 -3.65 -10.84
CA CYS A 244 13.71 -3.12 -12.20
C CYS A 244 13.88 -1.59 -12.24
N SER A 245 14.83 -1.11 -11.44
CA SER A 245 15.42 0.22 -11.56
C SER A 245 16.67 0.18 -12.46
N ARG A 246 17.30 1.35 -12.73
CA ARG A 246 18.46 1.41 -13.62
C ARG A 246 19.79 1.15 -12.90
N PRO A 247 20.63 0.20 -13.35
CA PRO A 247 20.43 -0.80 -14.42
C PRO A 247 19.66 -2.04 -13.95
N ARG A 248 19.01 -2.73 -14.89
CA ARG A 248 18.28 -3.99 -14.69
C ARG A 248 19.25 -5.18 -14.59
N HIS A 249 19.16 -6.01 -13.54
CA HIS A 249 20.03 -7.18 -13.35
C HIS A 249 19.28 -8.47 -12.97
N GLY A 250 17.99 -8.56 -13.28
CA GLY A 250 17.19 -9.77 -13.09
C GLY A 250 16.54 -9.90 -11.72
N ALA A 251 16.33 -8.77 -11.03
CA ALA A 251 15.60 -8.70 -9.76
C ALA A 251 14.22 -9.37 -9.82
N VAL A 252 13.46 -9.14 -10.89
CA VAL A 252 12.13 -9.75 -11.09
C VAL A 252 12.21 -11.27 -11.16
N ARG A 253 13.09 -11.81 -12.01
CA ARG A 253 13.26 -13.28 -12.12
C ARG A 253 13.57 -13.90 -10.76
N MET A 254 14.56 -13.35 -10.05
CA MET A 254 14.93 -13.80 -8.70
C MET A 254 13.73 -13.76 -7.74
N ALA A 255 12.99 -12.65 -7.69
CA ALA A 255 11.82 -12.51 -6.82
C ALA A 255 10.72 -13.52 -7.15
N THR A 256 10.46 -13.78 -8.43
CA THR A 256 9.45 -14.77 -8.87
C THR A 256 9.87 -16.21 -8.53
N GLU A 257 11.17 -16.54 -8.65
CA GLU A 257 11.71 -17.86 -8.30
C GLU A 257 11.67 -18.10 -6.79
N MET A 258 11.90 -17.05 -5.98
CA MET A 258 11.79 -17.10 -4.53
C MET A 258 10.34 -17.11 -4.02
N GLY A 259 9.36 -16.79 -4.87
CA GLY A 259 7.96 -16.66 -4.47
C GLY A 259 7.71 -15.44 -3.58
N CYS A 260 8.31 -14.29 -3.90
CA CYS A 260 8.01 -13.04 -3.22
C CYS A 260 6.52 -12.68 -3.32
N SER A 261 6.01 -12.00 -2.28
CA SER A 261 4.61 -11.55 -2.19
C SER A 261 4.28 -10.46 -3.20
N SER A 262 5.24 -9.59 -3.51
CA SER A 262 5.13 -8.64 -4.61
C SER A 262 6.50 -8.22 -5.15
N VAL A 263 6.49 -7.66 -6.35
CA VAL A 263 7.57 -6.81 -6.87
C VAL A 263 7.02 -5.43 -7.23
N ASP A 264 7.78 -4.39 -6.92
CA ASP A 264 7.23 -3.05 -6.87
C ASP A 264 7.93 -2.12 -7.90
N LEU A 265 7.20 -1.09 -8.34
CA LEU A 265 7.61 -0.03 -9.27
C LEU A 265 7.78 -0.49 -10.73
N LEU A 266 8.76 -1.34 -11.03
CA LEU A 266 8.91 -2.00 -12.34
C LEU A 266 9.11 -1.07 -13.57
N HIS A 267 9.71 0.11 -13.40
CA HIS A 267 9.87 1.12 -14.46
C HIS A 267 10.72 0.68 -15.67
N GLU A 268 11.67 -0.24 -15.50
CA GLU A 268 12.53 -0.77 -16.59
C GLU A 268 12.20 -2.23 -16.95
N THR A 269 10.96 -2.66 -16.74
CA THR A 269 10.48 -4.01 -17.08
C THR A 269 10.54 -4.26 -18.57
N ASP A 270 11.00 -5.46 -18.96
CA ASP A 270 10.96 -5.95 -20.34
C ASP A 270 10.08 -7.22 -20.50
N GLU A 271 10.10 -7.80 -21.70
CA GLU A 271 9.30 -8.97 -22.04
C GLU A 271 9.65 -10.20 -21.20
N GLU A 272 10.92 -10.42 -20.85
CA GLU A 272 11.33 -11.55 -20.03
C GLU A 272 10.76 -11.42 -18.61
N ASP A 273 10.78 -10.20 -18.07
CA ASP A 273 10.19 -9.90 -16.75
C ASP A 273 8.67 -10.10 -16.76
N VAL A 274 7.97 -9.63 -17.79
CA VAL A 274 6.51 -9.83 -17.96
C VAL A 274 6.17 -11.32 -17.97
N LEU A 275 6.91 -12.13 -18.74
CA LEU A 275 6.66 -13.57 -18.85
C LEU A 275 6.92 -14.29 -17.51
N ALA A 276 7.96 -13.91 -16.77
CA ALA A 276 8.25 -14.48 -15.46
C ALA A 276 7.15 -14.17 -14.44
N LEU A 277 6.66 -12.93 -14.42
CA LEU A 277 5.56 -12.49 -13.57
C LEU A 277 4.25 -13.21 -13.92
N ALA A 278 3.95 -13.35 -15.21
CA ALA A 278 2.76 -14.04 -15.68
C ALA A 278 2.77 -15.53 -15.32
N ALA A 279 3.93 -16.19 -15.48
CA ALA A 279 4.09 -17.62 -15.19
C ALA A 279 3.86 -17.93 -13.71
N THR A 280 4.29 -17.05 -12.81
CA THR A 280 4.19 -17.24 -11.34
C THR A 280 2.97 -16.56 -10.74
N ARG A 281 2.30 -15.67 -11.48
CA ARG A 281 1.26 -14.76 -10.98
C ARG A 281 1.71 -13.96 -9.75
N THR A 282 2.99 -13.61 -9.71
CA THR A 282 3.57 -12.75 -8.68
C THR A 282 2.93 -11.36 -8.81
N PRO A 283 2.28 -10.83 -7.75
CA PRO A 283 1.71 -9.50 -7.77
C PRO A 283 2.74 -8.41 -8.07
N VAL A 284 2.31 -7.38 -8.81
CA VAL A 284 3.08 -6.17 -9.04
C VAL A 284 2.41 -5.01 -8.34
N VAL A 285 3.14 -4.19 -7.58
CA VAL A 285 2.63 -2.91 -7.07
C VAL A 285 3.13 -1.77 -7.95
N ALA A 286 2.21 -1.10 -8.64
CA ALA A 286 2.50 0.04 -9.49
C ALA A 286 2.16 1.37 -8.79
N CYS A 287 3.07 2.34 -8.90
CA CYS A 287 2.94 3.64 -8.25
C CYS A 287 2.99 4.77 -9.30
N PRO A 288 1.83 5.26 -9.78
CA PRO A 288 1.76 6.28 -10.84
C PRO A 288 2.50 7.58 -10.50
N THR A 289 2.53 7.96 -9.23
CA THR A 289 3.20 9.16 -8.72
C THR A 289 4.72 9.06 -8.86
N THR A 290 5.28 7.86 -8.61
CA THR A 290 6.69 7.55 -8.89
C THR A 290 6.97 7.59 -10.38
N SER A 291 6.04 7.09 -11.21
CA SER A 291 6.16 7.17 -12.67
C SER A 291 6.18 8.61 -13.20
N LEU A 292 5.43 9.53 -12.59
CA LEU A 292 5.51 10.96 -12.89
C LEU A 292 6.88 11.53 -12.54
N HIS A 293 7.42 11.16 -11.38
CA HIS A 293 8.74 11.61 -10.93
C HIS A 293 9.86 11.09 -11.84
N GLU A 294 9.88 9.78 -12.13
CA GLU A 294 10.89 9.14 -12.98
C GLU A 294 10.67 9.42 -14.48
N ARG A 295 9.53 10.04 -14.85
CA ARG A 295 9.12 10.31 -16.24
C ARG A 295 9.15 9.04 -17.10
N ARG A 296 8.70 7.94 -16.51
CA ARG A 296 8.72 6.60 -17.09
C ARG A 296 7.61 5.78 -16.43
N THR A 297 6.94 4.93 -17.20
CA THR A 297 5.84 4.10 -16.71
C THR A 297 6.18 2.62 -16.86
N PRO A 298 5.85 1.76 -15.88
CA PRO A 298 5.84 0.31 -16.08
C PRO A 298 4.81 -0.09 -17.16
N PRO A 299 4.99 -1.24 -17.86
CA PRO A 299 4.08 -1.70 -18.90
C PRO A 299 2.81 -2.38 -18.30
N VAL A 300 2.06 -1.63 -17.48
CA VAL A 300 0.93 -2.16 -16.69
C VAL A 300 -0.17 -2.76 -17.56
N ARG A 301 -0.52 -2.13 -18.69
CA ARG A 301 -1.49 -2.70 -19.64
C ARG A 301 -1.04 -4.07 -20.14
N THR A 302 0.23 -4.19 -20.57
CA THR A 302 0.81 -5.47 -21.00
C THR A 302 0.79 -6.51 -19.87
N LEU A 303 1.13 -6.13 -18.63
CA LEU A 303 1.08 -7.03 -17.48
C LEU A 303 -0.35 -7.54 -17.21
N LEU A 304 -1.35 -6.65 -17.23
CA LEU A 304 -2.76 -7.01 -17.09
C LEU A 304 -3.22 -7.97 -18.19
N ASP A 305 -2.85 -7.71 -19.44
CA ASP A 305 -3.22 -8.56 -20.60
C ASP A 305 -2.61 -9.98 -20.49
N HIS A 306 -1.49 -10.12 -19.77
CA HIS A 306 -0.88 -11.42 -19.44
C HIS A 306 -1.41 -12.05 -18.15
N GLY A 307 -2.40 -11.43 -17.50
CA GLY A 307 -3.01 -11.93 -16.27
C GLY A 307 -2.15 -11.78 -15.01
N VAL A 308 -1.18 -10.86 -15.02
CA VAL A 308 -0.39 -10.51 -13.83
C VAL A 308 -1.28 -9.72 -12.86
N PRO A 309 -1.37 -10.12 -11.57
CA PRO A 309 -2.11 -9.34 -10.58
C PRO A 309 -1.44 -8.00 -10.34
N ILE A 310 -2.19 -6.90 -10.44
CA ILE A 310 -1.70 -5.55 -10.20
C ILE A 310 -2.32 -5.00 -8.91
N GLY A 311 -1.48 -4.51 -8.00
CA GLY A 311 -1.84 -3.63 -6.89
C GLY A 311 -1.38 -2.20 -7.18
N LEU A 312 -1.91 -1.24 -6.42
CA LEU A 312 -1.53 0.17 -6.47
C LEU A 312 -1.01 0.65 -5.11
N GLY A 313 -0.05 1.57 -5.16
CA GLY A 313 0.44 2.27 -3.97
C GLY A 313 0.72 3.75 -4.24
N THR A 314 0.70 4.56 -3.19
CA THR A 314 1.04 5.99 -3.29
C THR A 314 2.53 6.24 -3.49
N ASP A 315 3.35 5.28 -3.05
CA ASP A 315 4.78 5.44 -2.82
C ASP A 315 5.08 6.73 -2.05
N HIS A 316 4.26 7.05 -1.03
CA HIS A 316 4.50 8.24 -0.22
C HIS A 316 5.90 8.20 0.35
N ASN A 317 6.74 9.17 0.01
CA ASN A 317 8.11 9.28 0.51
C ASN A 317 8.59 10.74 0.37
N PRO A 318 9.57 11.19 1.18
CA PRO A 318 9.99 12.60 1.19
C PRO A 318 10.63 13.07 -0.12
N GLY A 319 11.12 12.16 -0.96
CA GLY A 319 11.95 12.50 -2.13
C GLY A 319 11.20 12.56 -3.45
N GLN A 320 10.19 11.72 -3.66
CA GLN A 320 9.56 11.51 -4.96
C GLN A 320 8.07 11.82 -4.95
N SER A 321 7.33 11.37 -3.94
CA SER A 321 5.87 11.45 -3.90
C SER A 321 5.36 11.87 -2.52
N GLY A 322 4.76 13.05 -2.44
CA GLY A 322 4.13 13.54 -1.19
C GLY A 322 2.66 13.16 -1.02
N THR A 323 2.08 12.37 -1.94
CA THR A 323 0.66 12.03 -1.89
C THR A 323 0.37 11.00 -0.81
N MET A 324 -0.79 11.10 -0.17
CA MET A 324 -1.36 10.09 0.74
C MET A 324 -2.78 9.74 0.28
N SER A 325 -3.08 9.97 -1.00
CA SER A 325 -4.41 9.87 -1.59
C SER A 325 -4.46 8.75 -2.62
N MET A 326 -5.01 7.61 -2.21
CA MET A 326 -5.31 6.51 -3.12
C MET A 326 -6.34 6.88 -4.22
N PRO A 327 -7.35 7.75 -3.98
CA PRO A 327 -8.19 8.25 -5.05
C PRO A 327 -7.42 8.97 -6.17
N LEU A 328 -6.40 9.77 -5.83
CA LEU A 328 -5.52 10.39 -6.82
C LEU A 328 -4.69 9.32 -7.57
N VAL A 329 -4.17 8.33 -6.85
CA VAL A 329 -3.45 7.19 -7.44
C VAL A 329 -4.32 6.44 -8.45
N ILE A 330 -5.59 6.18 -8.12
CA ILE A 330 -6.54 5.54 -9.03
C ILE A 330 -6.74 6.39 -10.29
N SER A 331 -6.98 7.71 -10.16
CA SER A 331 -7.14 8.60 -11.32
C SER A 331 -5.91 8.61 -12.23
N LEU A 332 -4.72 8.60 -11.64
CA LEU A 332 -3.46 8.56 -12.38
C LEU A 332 -3.23 7.19 -13.03
N ALA A 333 -3.55 6.09 -12.36
CA ALA A 333 -3.46 4.75 -12.94
C ALA A 333 -4.36 4.62 -14.18
N ILE A 334 -5.59 5.14 -14.12
CA ILE A 334 -6.49 5.18 -15.28
C ILE A 334 -5.86 5.99 -16.43
N SER A 335 -5.29 7.15 -16.11
CA SER A 335 -4.77 8.08 -17.12
C SER A 335 -3.42 7.67 -17.72
N MET A 336 -2.55 7.04 -16.93
CA MET A 336 -1.15 6.78 -17.28
C MET A 336 -0.88 5.32 -17.64
N PHE A 337 -1.65 4.39 -17.07
CA PHE A 337 -1.46 2.95 -17.23
C PHE A 337 -2.54 2.31 -18.12
N GLU A 338 -3.35 3.15 -18.76
CA GLU A 338 -4.45 2.77 -19.65
C GLU A 338 -5.51 1.89 -18.96
N MET A 339 -5.57 1.87 -17.63
CA MET A 339 -6.53 1.08 -16.86
C MET A 339 -7.96 1.60 -17.04
N THR A 340 -8.93 0.69 -17.13
CA THR A 340 -10.33 1.03 -16.91
C THR A 340 -10.57 1.40 -15.45
N VAL A 341 -11.68 2.07 -15.16
CA VAL A 341 -12.08 2.41 -13.78
C VAL A 341 -12.17 1.15 -12.90
N GLN A 342 -12.76 0.07 -13.43
CA GLN A 342 -12.94 -1.17 -12.69
C GLN A 342 -11.60 -1.88 -12.43
N GLU A 343 -10.69 -1.92 -13.40
CA GLU A 343 -9.34 -2.46 -13.19
C GLU A 343 -8.58 -1.66 -12.13
N ALA A 344 -8.67 -0.32 -12.15
CA ALA A 344 -7.98 0.52 -11.18
C ALA A 344 -8.57 0.39 -9.77
N LEU A 345 -9.89 0.27 -9.65
CA LEU A 345 -10.55 -0.03 -8.37
C LEU A 345 -10.20 -1.42 -7.86
N HIS A 346 -10.18 -2.43 -8.72
CA HIS A 346 -9.73 -3.77 -8.37
C HIS A 346 -8.28 -3.74 -7.86
N ALA A 347 -7.39 -3.06 -8.58
CA ALA A 347 -5.99 -2.95 -8.21
C ALA A 347 -5.79 -2.22 -6.88
N ALA A 348 -6.52 -1.12 -6.61
CA ALA A 348 -6.45 -0.39 -5.34
C ALA A 348 -7.18 -1.06 -4.16
N THR A 349 -7.82 -2.22 -4.38
CA THR A 349 -8.55 -2.96 -3.34
C THR A 349 -8.02 -4.40 -3.26
N VAL A 350 -8.61 -5.32 -4.03
CA VAL A 350 -8.22 -6.74 -4.06
C VAL A 350 -6.76 -6.93 -4.47
N GLY A 351 -6.31 -6.21 -5.50
CA GLY A 351 -4.95 -6.31 -6.04
C GLY A 351 -3.88 -5.92 -5.01
N SER A 352 -4.06 -4.76 -4.38
CA SER A 352 -3.21 -4.26 -3.30
C SER A 352 -3.26 -5.17 -2.06
N ALA A 353 -4.43 -5.63 -1.64
CA ALA A 353 -4.55 -6.59 -0.53
C ALA A 353 -3.79 -7.89 -0.84
N ARG A 354 -3.91 -8.40 -2.07
CA ARG A 354 -3.21 -9.60 -2.54
C ARG A 354 -1.69 -9.42 -2.56
N ALA A 355 -1.18 -8.27 -2.98
CA ALA A 355 0.25 -7.96 -2.97
C ALA A 355 0.83 -8.02 -1.54
N LEU A 356 0.05 -7.62 -0.54
CA LEU A 356 0.38 -7.72 0.88
C LEU A 356 0.10 -9.11 1.48
N GLY A 357 -0.38 -10.08 0.69
CA GLY A 357 -0.77 -11.41 1.14
C GLY A 357 -1.97 -11.42 2.10
N LEU A 358 -2.89 -10.48 1.94
CA LEU A 358 -4.11 -10.31 2.74
C LEU A 358 -5.33 -10.77 1.93
N GLY A 359 -6.10 -11.71 2.47
CA GLY A 359 -7.31 -12.27 1.82
C GLY A 359 -8.63 -11.92 2.51
N ASP A 360 -8.57 -11.21 3.63
CA ASP A 360 -9.71 -10.86 4.48
C ASP A 360 -10.27 -9.45 4.22
N ARG A 361 -9.64 -8.66 3.35
CA ARG A 361 -9.97 -7.25 3.08
C ARG A 361 -9.72 -6.85 1.63
N GLY A 362 -10.08 -5.62 1.27
CA GLY A 362 -10.06 -5.16 -0.12
C GLY A 362 -11.18 -5.78 -0.96
N VAL A 363 -12.09 -6.52 -0.33
CA VAL A 363 -13.23 -7.18 -0.96
C VAL A 363 -14.42 -7.11 0.00
N LEU A 364 -15.63 -6.98 -0.55
CA LEU A 364 -16.89 -7.08 0.17
C LEU A 364 -17.55 -8.40 -0.22
N ALA A 365 -17.40 -9.39 0.66
CA ALA A 365 -18.00 -10.71 0.53
C ALA A 365 -18.37 -11.21 1.93
N PRO A 366 -19.38 -12.09 2.09
CA PRO A 366 -19.68 -12.65 3.41
C PRO A 366 -18.42 -13.23 4.08
N GLY A 367 -18.15 -12.79 5.30
CA GLY A 367 -16.97 -13.15 6.09
C GLY A 367 -15.75 -12.25 5.92
N SER A 368 -15.68 -11.37 4.92
CA SER A 368 -14.61 -10.37 4.80
C SER A 368 -14.75 -9.27 5.86
N LEU A 369 -13.66 -8.56 6.15
CA LEU A 369 -13.69 -7.39 7.03
C LEU A 369 -14.65 -6.34 6.48
N ALA A 370 -15.46 -5.76 7.37
CA ALA A 370 -16.36 -4.65 7.09
C ALA A 370 -15.60 -3.30 7.03
N ASP A 371 -14.59 -3.25 6.16
CA ASP A 371 -13.83 -2.05 5.83
C ASP A 371 -14.41 -1.45 4.54
N LEU A 372 -15.01 -0.26 4.63
CA LEU A 372 -15.84 0.32 3.58
C LEU A 372 -15.60 1.82 3.44
N VAL A 373 -15.89 2.37 2.27
CA VAL A 373 -15.87 3.82 2.05
C VAL A 373 -17.13 4.24 1.30
N GLN A 374 -17.80 5.26 1.82
CA GLN A 374 -18.80 6.02 1.07
C GLN A 374 -18.13 7.22 0.44
N TRP A 375 -18.29 7.35 -0.86
CA TRP A 375 -17.70 8.41 -1.65
C TRP A 375 -18.67 9.57 -1.83
N ASP A 376 -18.14 10.77 -2.02
CA ASP A 376 -18.90 11.95 -2.45
C ASP A 376 -19.19 11.87 -3.96
N ALA A 377 -19.85 10.77 -4.35
CA ALA A 377 -20.23 10.42 -5.70
C ALA A 377 -21.30 9.32 -5.72
N ASP A 378 -22.05 9.24 -6.82
CA ASP A 378 -23.03 8.19 -7.10
C ASP A 378 -22.61 7.26 -8.26
N HIS A 379 -21.43 7.49 -8.86
CA HIS A 379 -20.92 6.77 -10.02
C HIS A 379 -19.39 6.55 -9.97
N GLU A 380 -18.93 5.35 -10.30
CA GLU A 380 -17.50 4.96 -10.24
C GLU A 380 -16.60 5.78 -11.17
N GLY A 381 -17.16 6.26 -12.29
CA GLY A 381 -16.51 7.23 -13.19
C GLY A 381 -15.97 8.49 -12.50
N ALA A 382 -16.46 8.84 -11.30
CA ALA A 382 -15.89 9.93 -10.50
C ALA A 382 -14.41 9.70 -10.16
N PHE A 383 -13.97 8.45 -10.01
CA PHE A 383 -12.55 8.12 -9.80
C PHE A 383 -11.65 8.50 -10.98
N ALA A 384 -12.17 8.53 -12.21
CA ALA A 384 -11.43 8.99 -13.37
C ALA A 384 -11.46 10.53 -13.51
N TRP A 385 -12.53 11.17 -13.04
CA TRP A 385 -12.80 12.58 -13.31
C TRP A 385 -12.29 13.52 -12.20
N SER A 386 -12.45 13.15 -10.93
CA SER A 386 -12.26 14.07 -9.80
C SER A 386 -10.80 14.35 -9.46
N MET A 387 -9.84 13.52 -9.90
CA MET A 387 -8.41 13.66 -9.58
C MET A 387 -8.14 13.80 -8.06
N GLY A 388 -8.84 13.00 -7.25
CA GLY A 388 -8.86 13.12 -5.79
C GLY A 388 -10.28 13.12 -5.23
N LEU A 389 -11.01 12.01 -5.39
CA LEU A 389 -12.38 11.88 -4.90
C LEU A 389 -12.45 11.92 -3.37
N ASN A 390 -13.38 12.69 -2.82
CA ASN A 390 -13.56 12.84 -1.38
C ASN A 390 -14.39 11.69 -0.78
N THR A 391 -14.09 11.36 0.47
CA THR A 391 -14.91 10.44 1.26
C THR A 391 -15.99 11.19 2.02
N LEU A 392 -17.21 10.65 2.06
CA LEU A 392 -18.26 11.08 2.98
C LEU A 392 -18.13 10.37 4.32
N ARG A 393 -17.91 9.04 4.29
CA ARG A 393 -17.76 8.18 5.46
C ARG A 393 -16.75 7.07 5.22
N VAL A 394 -16.02 6.68 6.26
CA VAL A 394 -15.12 5.51 6.23
C VAL A 394 -15.48 4.60 7.39
N TRP A 395 -15.64 3.31 7.10
CA TRP A 395 -15.80 2.26 8.10
C TRP A 395 -14.56 1.39 8.14
N GLN A 396 -14.16 1.01 9.34
CA GLN A 396 -13.11 0.01 9.58
C GLN A 396 -13.62 -0.95 10.66
N GLY A 397 -13.64 -2.24 10.35
CA GLY A 397 -14.25 -3.26 11.21
C GLY A 397 -15.70 -2.92 11.60
N GLY A 398 -16.50 -2.47 10.64
CA GLY A 398 -17.92 -2.13 10.83
C GLY A 398 -18.20 -0.83 11.57
N ARG A 399 -17.16 -0.15 12.09
CA ARG A 399 -17.30 1.11 12.84
C ARG A 399 -16.91 2.31 11.99
N THR A 400 -17.68 3.38 12.06
CA THR A 400 -17.34 4.65 11.40
C THR A 400 -16.12 5.29 12.08
N ILE A 401 -15.07 5.54 11.30
CA ILE A 401 -13.83 6.20 11.75
C ILE A 401 -13.61 7.57 11.11
N ARG A 402 -14.42 7.93 10.10
CA ARG A 402 -14.46 9.25 9.46
C ARG A 402 -15.83 9.53 8.87
#